data_AF-A0A444XCX7-F1
#
_entry.id   AF-A0A444XCX7-F1
#
_cell.length_a   1.000
_cell.length_b   1.000
_cell.length_c   1.000
_cell.angle_alpha   90.00
_cell.angle_beta   90.00
_cell.angle_gamma   90.00
#
_symmetry.space_group_name_H-M   'P 1'
#
loop_
_entity.id
_entity.type
_entity.pdbx_description
1 polymer ?
#
loop_
_entity_poly.entity_id
_entity_poly.type
_entity_poly.pdbx_seq_one_letter_code
_entity_poly.pdbx_strand_id
1 'polypeptide(L)'
;MRLLKMRKLKVAERFHELFAQTKYKEAAELAAESLQGILRTPDTVAKFQSVPVQAGQTPPLLQYFGTLLTRGKLNAFESLELSRLVVNQNKKNLLENWLAEDKLECSEELGDLVKTVDNDLALKIYIKARATPKVVAAFAERREFDKILIYSKQVGYTPDYLFLLQTILRTDPQGAVNFALMMSQMEGGSPLDYNTITDLFL
;
A
#
# COMPACT_ATOMS: atom_id res chain seq x y z
N MET A 1 -6.07 -33.60 -7.18
CA MET A 1 -7.03 -32.48 -7.35
C MET A 1 -8.39 -32.68 -6.66
N ARG A 2 -9.08 -33.84 -6.72
CA ARG A 2 -10.44 -34.02 -6.13
C ARG A 2 -10.53 -33.78 -4.60
N LEU A 3 -9.57 -34.28 -3.82
CA LEU A 3 -9.51 -34.11 -2.36
C LEU A 3 -9.40 -32.63 -1.93
N LEU A 4 -8.65 -31.82 -2.66
CA LEU A 4 -8.49 -30.39 -2.36
C LEU A 4 -9.79 -29.63 -2.61
N LYS A 5 -10.54 -30.00 -3.66
CA LYS A 5 -11.84 -29.41 -3.99
C LYS A 5 -12.92 -29.74 -2.95
N MET A 6 -12.94 -30.98 -2.43
CA MET A 6 -13.86 -31.37 -1.34
C MET A 6 -13.54 -30.66 -0.02
N ARG A 7 -12.26 -30.45 0.31
CA ARG A 7 -11.86 -29.68 1.51
C ARG A 7 -12.26 -28.20 1.40
N LYS A 8 -12.08 -27.58 0.22
CA LYS A 8 -12.55 -26.21 -0.05
C LYS A 8 -14.05 -26.04 0.19
N LEU A 9 -14.85 -27.00 -0.30
CA LEU A 9 -16.30 -26.96 -0.15
C LEU A 9 -16.75 -27.02 1.31
N LYS A 10 -16.18 -27.96 2.10
CA LYS A 10 -16.52 -28.12 3.53
C LYS A 10 -16.19 -26.89 4.37
N VAL A 11 -15.07 -26.23 4.09
CA VAL A 11 -14.65 -25.02 4.83
C VAL A 11 -15.59 -23.85 4.50
N ALA A 12 -15.97 -23.71 3.23
CA ALA A 12 -16.95 -22.71 2.82
C ALA A 12 -18.33 -22.97 3.45
N GLU A 13 -18.84 -24.20 3.42
CA GLU A 13 -20.11 -24.56 4.06
C GLU A 13 -20.09 -24.20 5.56
N ARG A 14 -19.02 -24.59 6.27
CA ARG A 14 -18.87 -24.27 7.69
C ARG A 14 -18.84 -22.76 7.96
N PHE A 15 -18.20 -21.98 7.09
CA PHE A 15 -18.23 -20.53 7.19
C PHE A 15 -19.66 -19.98 7.09
N HIS A 16 -20.45 -20.46 6.13
CA HIS A 16 -21.85 -20.02 5.99
C HIS A 16 -22.71 -20.41 7.18
N GLU A 17 -22.53 -21.60 7.75
CA GLU A 17 -23.22 -22.03 8.97
C GLU A 17 -22.94 -21.10 10.16
N LEU A 18 -21.66 -20.77 10.39
CA LEU A 18 -21.25 -19.87 11.46
C LEU A 18 -21.82 -18.47 11.24
N PHE A 19 -21.80 -17.99 9.99
CA PHE A 19 -22.33 -16.68 9.63
C PHE A 19 -23.86 -16.60 9.85
N ALA A 20 -24.60 -17.64 9.45
CA ALA A 20 -26.04 -17.74 9.67
C ALA A 20 -26.42 -17.81 11.17
N GLN A 21 -25.54 -18.39 11.99
CA GLN A 21 -25.69 -18.41 13.46
C GLN A 21 -25.24 -17.11 14.13
N THR A 22 -24.88 -16.06 13.37
CA THR A 22 -24.32 -14.80 13.88
C THR A 22 -22.99 -14.94 14.65
N LYS A 23 -22.30 -16.06 14.48
CA LYS A 23 -21.00 -16.35 15.12
C LYS A 23 -19.85 -15.76 14.32
N TYR A 24 -19.85 -14.43 14.19
CA TYR A 24 -18.90 -13.70 13.33
C TYR A 24 -17.44 -13.88 13.72
N LYS A 25 -17.14 -13.96 15.03
CA LYS A 25 -15.78 -14.20 15.52
C LYS A 25 -15.25 -15.57 15.08
N GLU A 26 -16.03 -16.63 15.29
CA GLU A 26 -15.67 -17.99 14.87
C GLU A 26 -15.53 -18.09 13.34
N ALA A 27 -16.40 -17.39 12.60
CA ALA A 27 -16.31 -17.32 11.14
C ALA A 27 -15.02 -16.61 10.67
N ALA A 28 -14.60 -15.56 11.37
CA ALA A 28 -13.34 -14.86 11.11
C ALA A 28 -12.12 -15.73 11.46
N GLU A 29 -12.16 -16.47 12.56
CA GLU A 29 -11.10 -17.42 12.94
C GLU A 29 -10.94 -18.51 11.90
N LEU A 30 -12.06 -19.10 11.43
CA LEU A 30 -12.04 -20.07 10.34
C LEU A 30 -11.45 -19.49 9.05
N ALA A 31 -11.73 -18.21 8.75
CA ALA A 31 -11.17 -17.56 7.59
C ALA A 31 -9.67 -17.32 7.72
N ALA A 32 -9.20 -16.88 8.89
CA ALA A 32 -7.79 -16.67 9.18
C ALA A 32 -6.98 -17.98 9.14
N GLU A 33 -7.56 -19.10 9.59
CA GLU A 33 -6.94 -20.42 9.59
C GLU A 33 -7.08 -21.17 8.25
N SER A 34 -7.80 -20.59 7.28
CA SER A 34 -8.05 -21.25 6.00
C SER A 34 -6.74 -21.48 5.24
N LEU A 35 -6.48 -22.75 4.88
CA LEU A 35 -5.31 -23.12 4.10
C LEU A 35 -5.28 -22.35 2.78
N GLN A 36 -4.13 -21.75 2.45
CA GLN A 36 -3.96 -20.89 1.26
C GLN A 36 -4.93 -19.69 1.20
N GLY A 37 -5.57 -19.30 2.31
CA GLY A 37 -6.48 -18.17 2.34
C GLY A 37 -7.74 -18.37 1.49
N ILE A 38 -8.28 -19.59 1.39
CA ILE A 38 -9.50 -19.88 0.60
C ILE A 38 -10.68 -18.97 0.99
N LEU A 39 -10.76 -18.57 2.26
CA LEU A 39 -11.78 -17.65 2.77
C LEU A 39 -11.28 -16.21 2.92
N ARG A 40 -10.01 -15.94 2.64
CA ARG A 40 -9.42 -14.59 2.65
C ARG A 40 -9.60 -13.98 1.26
N THR A 41 -10.85 -13.69 0.92
CA THR A 41 -11.27 -13.20 -0.39
C THR A 41 -12.10 -11.93 -0.27
N PRO A 42 -12.21 -11.12 -1.35
CA PRO A 42 -13.10 -9.97 -1.39
C PRO A 42 -14.56 -10.31 -1.06
N ASP A 43 -15.04 -11.49 -1.50
CA ASP A 43 -16.41 -11.95 -1.21
C ASP A 43 -16.66 -12.16 0.28
N THR A 44 -15.68 -12.70 1.01
CA THR A 44 -15.77 -12.85 2.46
C THR A 44 -15.82 -11.49 3.15
N VAL A 45 -14.98 -10.55 2.74
CA VAL A 45 -14.97 -9.19 3.28
C VAL A 45 -16.30 -8.48 3.02
N ALA A 46 -16.83 -8.59 1.79
CA ALA A 46 -18.12 -8.03 1.43
C ALA A 46 -19.27 -8.60 2.29
N LYS A 47 -19.23 -9.91 2.60
CA LYS A 47 -20.19 -10.52 3.55
C LYS A 47 -20.12 -9.86 4.92
N PHE A 48 -18.93 -9.73 5.51
CA PHE A 48 -18.77 -9.06 6.81
C PHE A 48 -19.18 -7.58 6.77
N GLN A 49 -18.94 -6.89 5.66
CA GLN A 49 -19.34 -5.50 5.46
C GLN A 49 -20.86 -5.31 5.34
N SER A 50 -21.56 -6.29 4.76
CA SER A 50 -23.01 -6.25 4.60
C SER A 50 -23.80 -6.41 5.91
N VAL A 51 -23.14 -6.84 7.00
CA VAL A 51 -23.82 -7.09 8.26
C VAL A 51 -24.17 -5.77 8.95
N PRO A 52 -25.46 -5.54 9.31
CA PRO A 52 -25.86 -4.35 10.05
C PRO A 52 -25.14 -4.28 11.40
N VAL A 53 -24.58 -3.12 11.71
CA VAL A 53 -23.93 -2.87 13.01
C VAL A 53 -25.00 -2.54 14.04
N GLN A 54 -25.14 -3.37 15.06
CA GLN A 54 -26.00 -3.08 16.20
C GLN A 54 -25.31 -2.10 17.15
N ALA A 55 -26.08 -1.16 17.72
CA ALA A 55 -25.55 -0.18 18.66
C ALA A 55 -24.89 -0.86 19.87
N GLY A 56 -23.66 -0.47 20.19
CA GLY A 56 -22.88 -1.04 21.30
C GLY A 56 -22.10 -2.31 20.97
N GLN A 57 -22.23 -2.89 19.77
CA GLN A 57 -21.41 -4.02 19.33
C GLN A 57 -20.30 -3.59 18.37
N THR A 58 -19.14 -4.25 18.46
CA THR A 58 -18.05 -4.06 17.50
C THR A 58 -18.50 -4.52 16.12
N PRO A 59 -18.37 -3.70 15.06
CA PRO A 59 -18.72 -4.08 13.70
C PRO A 59 -18.09 -5.43 13.30
N PRO A 60 -18.86 -6.38 12.74
CA PRO A 60 -18.35 -7.70 12.35
C PRO A 60 -17.12 -7.64 11.43
N LEU A 61 -17.08 -6.66 10.54
CA LEU A 61 -15.92 -6.41 9.68
C LEU A 61 -14.65 -6.04 10.45
N LEU A 62 -14.76 -5.25 11.52
CA LEU A 62 -13.62 -4.96 12.38
C LEU A 62 -13.21 -6.18 13.22
N GLN A 63 -14.16 -7.02 13.63
CA GLN A 63 -13.85 -8.29 14.28
C GLN A 63 -13.06 -9.21 13.33
N TYR A 64 -13.45 -9.26 12.06
CA TYR A 64 -12.73 -10.00 11.03
C TYR A 64 -11.26 -9.56 10.93
N PHE A 65 -11.02 -8.27 10.67
CA PHE A 65 -9.65 -7.75 10.55
C PHE A 65 -8.85 -7.90 11.85
N GLY A 66 -9.48 -7.67 13.01
CA GLY A 66 -8.84 -7.89 14.32
C GLY A 66 -8.35 -9.32 14.50
N THR A 67 -9.18 -10.31 14.14
CA THR A 67 -8.80 -11.72 14.18
C THR A 67 -7.66 -12.01 13.21
N LEU A 68 -7.71 -11.50 11.98
CA LEU A 68 -6.63 -11.73 11.01
C LEU A 68 -5.29 -11.12 11.47
N LEU A 69 -5.31 -9.90 12.03
CA LEU A 69 -4.12 -9.20 12.54
C LEU A 69 -3.47 -9.92 13.74
N THR A 70 -4.27 -10.58 14.58
CA THR A 70 -3.74 -11.41 15.68
C THR A 70 -3.10 -12.70 15.16
N ARG A 71 -3.63 -13.26 14.07
CA ARG A 71 -3.14 -14.52 13.49
C ARG A 71 -1.98 -14.33 12.52
N GLY A 72 -1.85 -13.19 11.86
CA GLY A 72 -0.77 -12.96 10.90
C GLY A 72 -0.85 -11.64 10.15
N LYS A 73 -0.30 -11.64 8.93
CA LYS A 73 -0.23 -10.50 8.03
C LYS A 73 -1.45 -10.46 7.11
N LEU A 74 -2.06 -9.28 6.96
CA LEU A 74 -3.12 -9.01 5.98
C LEU A 74 -2.55 -9.03 4.56
N ASN A 75 -3.34 -9.47 3.61
CA ASN A 75 -2.96 -9.39 2.20
C ASN A 75 -3.24 -7.98 1.64
N ALA A 76 -2.86 -7.71 0.38
CA ALA A 76 -2.96 -6.38 -0.21
C ALA A 76 -4.39 -5.82 -0.18
N PHE A 77 -5.40 -6.61 -0.56
CA PHE A 77 -6.79 -6.12 -0.60
C PHE A 77 -7.37 -5.92 0.82
N GLU A 78 -7.09 -6.81 1.76
CA GLU A 78 -7.51 -6.67 3.16
C GLU A 78 -6.86 -5.46 3.81
N SER A 79 -5.56 -5.24 3.53
CA SER A 79 -4.81 -4.09 4.01
C SER A 79 -5.42 -2.79 3.50
N LEU A 80 -5.81 -2.75 2.23
CA LEU A 80 -6.48 -1.60 1.62
C LEU A 80 -7.84 -1.33 2.26
N GLU A 81 -8.69 -2.34 2.40
CA GLU A 81 -10.04 -2.20 2.98
C GLU A 81 -10.00 -1.78 4.44
N LEU A 82 -9.14 -2.42 5.25
CA LEU A 82 -8.93 -2.00 6.64
C LEU A 82 -8.44 -0.54 6.71
N SER A 83 -7.53 -0.15 5.83
CA SER A 83 -7.00 1.21 5.79
C SER A 83 -8.05 2.24 5.43
N ARG A 84 -8.95 1.96 4.46
CA ARG A 84 -10.07 2.86 4.16
C ARG A 84 -10.93 3.12 5.39
N LEU A 85 -11.28 2.08 6.14
CA LEU A 85 -12.10 2.21 7.35
C LEU A 85 -11.42 3.08 8.41
N VAL A 86 -10.12 2.90 8.61
CA VAL A 86 -9.34 3.55 9.66
C VAL A 86 -9.02 4.99 9.32
N VAL A 87 -8.70 5.27 8.05
CA VAL A 87 -8.52 6.63 7.52
C VAL A 87 -9.81 7.43 7.64
N ASN A 88 -10.94 6.86 7.21
CA ASN A 88 -12.25 7.54 7.31
C ASN A 88 -12.68 7.83 8.76
N GLN A 89 -12.17 7.05 9.73
CA GLN A 89 -12.41 7.25 11.16
C GLN A 89 -11.37 8.16 11.83
N ASN A 90 -10.45 8.79 11.07
CA ASN A 90 -9.33 9.57 11.59
C ASN A 90 -8.41 8.81 12.58
N LYS A 91 -8.30 7.49 12.44
CA LYS A 91 -7.52 6.61 13.32
C LYS A 91 -6.17 6.22 12.71
N LYS A 92 -5.52 7.13 11.97
CA LYS A 92 -4.28 6.83 11.21
C LYS A 92 -3.13 6.25 12.05
N ASN A 93 -3.06 6.58 13.34
CA ASN A 93 -2.06 6.03 14.27
C ASN A 93 -2.09 4.49 14.32
N LEU A 94 -3.26 3.86 14.11
CA LEU A 94 -3.35 2.40 14.04
C LEU A 94 -2.63 1.84 12.81
N LEU A 95 -2.71 2.54 11.67
CA LEU A 95 -2.00 2.15 10.45
C LEU A 95 -0.49 2.23 10.61
N GLU A 96 0.00 3.26 11.29
CA GLU A 96 1.42 3.40 11.59
C GLU A 96 1.93 2.20 12.42
N ASN A 97 1.19 1.82 13.46
CA ASN A 97 1.52 0.67 14.30
C ASN A 97 1.55 -0.62 13.50
N TRP A 98 0.49 -0.92 12.74
CA TRP A 98 0.44 -2.15 11.94
C TRP A 98 1.48 -2.18 10.82
N LEU A 99 1.83 -1.04 10.24
CA LEU A 99 2.90 -0.95 9.24
C LEU A 99 4.28 -1.21 9.87
N ALA A 100 4.52 -0.71 11.08
CA ALA A 100 5.73 -0.95 11.85
C ALA A 100 5.87 -2.42 12.26
N GLU A 101 4.76 -3.07 12.64
CA GLU A 101 4.71 -4.49 12.98
C GLU A 101 4.70 -5.44 11.76
N ASP A 102 4.82 -4.91 10.54
CA ASP A 102 4.73 -5.66 9.28
C ASP A 102 3.43 -6.48 9.12
N LYS A 103 2.34 -6.00 9.71
CA LYS A 103 1.01 -6.65 9.69
C LYS A 103 0.21 -6.38 8.42
N LEU A 104 0.61 -5.38 7.64
CA LEU A 104 -0.06 -4.99 6.40
C LEU A 104 0.83 -5.36 5.19
N GLU A 105 0.21 -5.92 4.16
CA GLU A 105 0.86 -6.03 2.85
C GLU A 105 0.75 -4.69 2.13
N CYS A 106 1.90 -4.09 1.83
CA CYS A 106 1.98 -2.80 1.17
C CYS A 106 1.75 -2.95 -0.34
N SER A 107 0.88 -2.10 -0.87
CA SER A 107 0.67 -1.95 -2.31
C SER A 107 0.73 -0.48 -2.72
N GLU A 108 0.78 -0.22 -4.02
CA GLU A 108 0.71 1.12 -4.57
C GLU A 108 -0.60 1.83 -4.19
N GLU A 109 -1.74 1.13 -4.33
CA GLU A 109 -3.07 1.65 -4.02
C GLU A 109 -3.22 2.00 -2.53
N LEU A 110 -2.58 1.22 -1.65
CA LEU A 110 -2.54 1.52 -0.22
C LEU A 110 -1.76 2.81 0.04
N GLY A 111 -0.63 3.00 -0.64
CA GLY A 111 0.14 4.24 -0.55
C GLY A 111 -0.66 5.44 -1.06
N ASP A 112 -1.37 5.30 -2.18
CA ASP A 112 -2.21 6.35 -2.77
C ASP A 112 -3.32 6.77 -1.82
N LEU A 113 -3.98 5.80 -1.18
CA LEU A 113 -4.99 6.07 -0.16
C LEU A 113 -4.41 6.85 1.02
N VAL A 114 -3.27 6.41 1.56
CA VAL A 114 -2.65 7.03 2.74
C VAL A 114 -2.08 8.40 2.43
N LYS A 115 -1.62 8.66 1.19
CA LYS A 115 -1.11 9.96 0.76
C LYS A 115 -2.13 11.09 0.96
N THR A 116 -3.42 10.79 0.89
CA THR A 116 -4.50 11.78 1.12
C THR A 116 -4.53 12.33 2.53
N VAL A 117 -3.93 11.63 3.51
CA VAL A 117 -3.94 12.01 4.93
C VAL A 117 -2.55 12.13 5.54
N ASP A 118 -1.54 11.47 4.97
CA ASP A 118 -0.17 11.46 5.48
C ASP A 118 0.87 11.13 4.39
N ASN A 119 1.62 12.13 3.95
CA ASN A 119 2.63 11.97 2.90
C ASN A 119 3.86 11.16 3.35
N ASP A 120 4.26 11.28 4.63
CA ASP A 120 5.42 10.56 5.16
C ASP A 120 5.13 9.06 5.29
N LEU A 121 3.93 8.72 5.77
CA LEU A 121 3.50 7.34 5.87
C LEU A 121 3.30 6.71 4.48
N ALA A 122 2.74 7.46 3.52
CA ALA A 122 2.58 7.00 2.15
C ALA A 122 3.93 6.65 1.50
N LEU A 123 4.96 7.49 1.69
CA LEU A 123 6.31 7.20 1.18
C LEU A 123 6.85 5.87 1.74
N LYS A 124 6.70 5.62 3.05
CA LYS A 124 7.11 4.35 3.67
C LYS A 124 6.38 3.15 3.04
N ILE A 125 5.09 3.31 2.74
CA ILE A 125 4.28 2.27 2.08
C ILE A 125 4.78 2.02 0.65
N TYR A 126 5.01 3.05 -0.15
CA TYR A 126 5.53 2.89 -1.52
C TYR A 126 6.89 2.19 -1.56
N ILE A 127 7.79 2.54 -0.64
CA ILE A 127 9.11 1.89 -0.51
C ILE A 127 8.93 0.40 -0.19
N LYS A 128 8.08 0.07 0.79
CA LYS A 128 7.77 -1.34 1.16
C LYS A 128 7.08 -2.09 0.02
N ALA A 129 6.20 -1.44 -0.73
CA ALA A 129 5.48 -1.99 -1.88
C ALA A 129 6.37 -2.15 -3.13
N ARG A 130 7.59 -1.59 -3.11
CA ARG A 130 8.47 -1.48 -4.29
C ARG A 130 7.80 -0.76 -5.46
N ALA A 131 6.93 0.20 -5.16
CA ALA A 131 6.31 1.08 -6.14
C ALA A 131 7.29 2.19 -6.54
N THR A 132 8.40 1.80 -7.18
CA THR A 132 9.55 2.67 -7.45
C THR A 132 9.20 3.99 -8.15
N PRO A 133 8.31 4.04 -9.18
CA PRO A 133 7.89 5.30 -9.78
C PRO A 133 7.25 6.27 -8.77
N LYS A 134 6.42 5.76 -7.85
CA LYS A 134 5.76 6.55 -6.79
C LYS A 134 6.75 7.02 -5.73
N VAL A 135 7.74 6.19 -5.38
CA VAL A 135 8.83 6.58 -4.46
C VAL A 135 9.63 7.75 -5.03
N VAL A 136 10.02 7.66 -6.31
CA VAL A 136 10.75 8.73 -7.01
C VAL A 136 9.91 10.01 -7.09
N ALA A 137 8.64 9.91 -7.46
CA ALA A 137 7.72 11.04 -7.49
C ALA A 137 7.57 11.70 -6.10
N ALA A 138 7.42 10.90 -5.04
CA ALA A 138 7.29 11.40 -3.68
C ALA A 138 8.57 12.08 -3.18
N PHE A 139 9.77 11.59 -3.51
CA PHE A 139 11.02 12.29 -3.21
C PHE A 139 11.15 13.61 -3.99
N ALA A 140 10.74 13.64 -5.26
CA ALA A 140 10.78 14.84 -6.07
C ALA A 140 9.84 15.93 -5.53
N GLU A 141 8.61 15.56 -5.15
CA GLU A 141 7.65 16.46 -4.49
C GLU A 141 8.21 17.05 -3.18
N ARG A 142 9.06 16.29 -2.48
CA ARG A 142 9.72 16.70 -1.22
C ARG A 142 11.04 17.44 -1.42
N ARG A 143 11.48 17.63 -2.67
CA ARG A 143 12.82 18.17 -3.01
C ARG A 143 13.99 17.35 -2.45
N GLU A 144 13.77 16.07 -2.17
CA GLU A 144 14.78 15.13 -1.68
C GLU A 144 15.48 14.45 -2.87
N PHE A 145 16.05 15.29 -3.75
CA PHE A 145 16.63 14.87 -5.03
C PHE A 145 17.83 13.93 -4.89
N ASP A 146 18.64 14.12 -3.84
CA ASP A 146 19.71 13.20 -3.44
C ASP A 146 19.19 11.77 -3.25
N LYS A 147 18.04 11.64 -2.56
CA LYS A 147 17.45 10.34 -2.27
C LYS A 147 16.90 9.66 -3.51
N ILE A 148 16.45 10.40 -4.53
CA ILE A 148 16.05 9.83 -5.82
C ILE A 148 17.23 9.08 -6.43
N LEU A 149 18.40 9.70 -6.48
CA LEU A 149 19.60 9.12 -7.09
C LEU A 149 20.08 7.90 -6.29
N ILE A 150 20.16 8.02 -4.97
CA ILE A 150 20.58 6.95 -4.07
C ILE A 150 19.63 5.75 -4.17
N TYR A 151 18.32 5.98 -4.06
CA TYR A 151 17.31 4.93 -4.11
C TYR A 151 17.32 4.22 -5.48
N SER A 152 17.35 4.98 -6.57
CA SER A 152 17.39 4.45 -7.94
C SER A 152 18.59 3.52 -8.16
N LYS A 153 19.79 3.94 -7.71
CA LYS A 153 21.00 3.12 -7.76
C LYS A 153 20.87 1.85 -6.90
N GLN A 154 20.33 1.96 -5.69
CA GLN A 154 20.17 0.83 -4.76
C GLN A 154 19.23 -0.25 -5.30
N VAL A 155 18.14 0.13 -5.97
CA VAL A 155 17.15 -0.81 -6.51
C VAL A 155 17.39 -1.19 -7.97
N GLY A 156 18.44 -0.64 -8.60
CA GLY A 156 18.76 -0.89 -10.01
C GLY A 156 17.71 -0.31 -10.98
N TYR A 157 17.04 0.77 -10.59
CA TYR A 157 16.04 1.44 -11.41
C TYR A 157 16.65 2.67 -12.08
N THR A 158 16.31 2.90 -13.35
CA THR A 158 16.68 4.11 -14.07
C THR A 158 15.43 4.95 -14.30
N PRO A 159 15.24 6.05 -13.54
CA PRO A 159 14.15 6.98 -13.78
C PRO A 159 14.21 7.58 -15.18
N ASP A 160 13.05 7.96 -15.71
CA ASP A 160 12.99 8.91 -16.82
C ASP A 160 13.37 10.30 -16.29
N TYR A 161 14.67 10.57 -16.28
CA TYR A 161 15.24 11.82 -15.78
C TYR A 161 14.75 13.04 -16.55
N LEU A 162 14.44 12.89 -17.85
CA LEU A 162 13.93 13.98 -18.68
C LEU A 162 12.52 14.35 -18.27
N PHE A 163 11.63 13.36 -18.19
CA PHE A 163 10.26 13.56 -17.74
C PHE A 163 10.21 14.10 -16.30
N LEU A 164 11.08 13.58 -15.42
CA LEU A 164 11.17 14.04 -14.04
C LEU A 164 11.62 15.50 -13.95
N LEU A 165 12.66 15.87 -14.70
CA LEU A 165 13.15 17.26 -14.77
C LEU A 165 12.08 18.20 -15.32
N GLN A 166 11.39 17.83 -16.40
CA GLN A 166 10.26 18.60 -16.95
C GLN A 166 9.13 18.77 -15.95
N THR A 167 8.79 17.71 -15.22
CA THR A 167 7.73 17.72 -14.21
C THR A 167 8.10 18.68 -13.08
N ILE A 168 9.33 18.57 -12.55
CA ILE A 168 9.83 19.45 -11.49
C ILE A 168 9.87 20.89 -12.01
N LEU A 169 10.38 21.15 -13.21
CA LEU A 169 10.51 22.50 -13.78
C LEU A 169 9.17 23.23 -13.84
N ARG A 170 8.10 22.53 -14.24
CA ARG A 170 6.75 23.10 -14.31
C ARG A 170 6.19 23.50 -12.94
N THR A 171 6.55 22.79 -11.88
CA THR A 171 6.03 23.04 -10.52
C THR A 171 6.98 23.85 -9.64
N ASP A 172 8.27 23.76 -9.91
CA ASP A 172 9.37 24.27 -9.10
C ASP A 172 10.65 24.48 -9.97
N PRO A 173 10.75 25.62 -10.66
CA PRO A 173 11.89 25.91 -11.54
C PRO A 173 13.24 25.89 -10.82
N GLN A 174 13.30 26.39 -9.58
CA GLN A 174 14.55 26.36 -8.79
C GLN A 174 14.92 24.93 -8.40
N GLY A 175 13.93 24.11 -8.02
CA GLY A 175 14.13 22.69 -7.76
C GLY A 175 14.69 21.96 -8.98
N ALA A 176 14.21 22.29 -10.18
CA ALA A 176 14.71 21.69 -11.42
C ALA A 176 16.18 22.04 -11.70
N VAL A 177 16.60 23.29 -11.46
CA VAL A 177 18.01 23.68 -11.57
C VAL A 177 18.86 22.85 -10.61
N ASN A 178 18.45 22.74 -9.34
CA ASN A 178 19.17 21.94 -8.35
C ASN A 178 19.25 20.47 -8.77
N PHE A 179 18.15 19.91 -9.27
CA PHE A 179 18.11 18.53 -9.73
C PHE A 179 19.03 18.29 -10.94
N ALA A 180 19.05 19.21 -11.91
CA ALA A 180 19.97 19.17 -13.06
C ALA A 180 21.44 19.25 -12.63
N LEU A 181 21.77 20.09 -11.64
CA LEU A 181 23.12 20.17 -11.07
C LEU A 181 23.52 18.89 -10.33
N MET A 182 22.59 18.21 -9.64
CA MET A 182 22.88 16.93 -9.00
C MET A 182 23.09 15.82 -10.04
N MET A 183 22.30 15.82 -11.11
CA MET A 183 22.45 14.88 -12.21
C MET A 183 23.82 14.99 -12.89
N SER A 184 24.34 16.21 -13.10
CA SER A 184 25.67 16.40 -13.72
C SER A 184 26.83 15.90 -12.87
N GLN A 185 26.63 15.75 -11.55
CA GLN A 185 27.62 15.26 -10.59
C GLN A 185 27.54 13.75 -10.35
N MET A 186 26.67 13.02 -11.06
CA MET A 186 26.54 11.58 -10.91
C MET A 186 27.81 10.83 -11.34
N GLU A 187 28.10 9.70 -10.67
CA GLU A 187 29.13 8.77 -11.11
C GLU A 187 28.78 8.23 -12.51
N GLY A 188 29.65 8.47 -13.49
CA GLY A 188 29.38 8.17 -14.90
C GLY A 188 28.91 9.37 -15.73
N GLY A 189 28.75 10.54 -15.11
CA GLY A 189 28.33 11.77 -15.76
C GLY A 189 26.81 11.94 -15.80
N SER A 190 26.37 13.06 -16.38
CA SER A 190 24.94 13.38 -16.52
C SER A 190 24.19 12.27 -17.28
N PRO A 191 23.04 11.79 -16.77
CA PRO A 191 22.19 10.84 -17.50
C PRO A 191 21.51 11.47 -18.72
N LEU A 192 21.51 12.81 -18.84
CA LEU A 192 20.94 13.57 -19.96
C LEU A 192 22.02 14.41 -20.64
N ASP A 193 21.83 14.64 -21.95
CA ASP A 193 22.67 15.56 -22.71
C ASP A 193 22.52 17.01 -22.21
N TYR A 194 23.64 17.72 -22.10
CA TYR A 194 23.65 19.08 -21.57
C TYR A 194 22.84 20.06 -22.43
N ASN A 195 22.82 19.89 -23.77
CA ASN A 195 22.01 20.76 -24.64
C ASN A 195 20.52 20.52 -24.40
N THR A 196 20.13 19.25 -24.21
CA THR A 196 18.75 18.90 -23.86
C THR A 196 18.33 19.53 -22.54
N ILE A 197 19.22 19.54 -21.53
CA ILE A 197 18.94 20.22 -20.26
C ILE A 197 18.80 21.73 -20.50
N THR A 198 19.73 22.38 -21.20
CA THR A 198 19.68 23.83 -21.42
C THR A 198 18.45 24.26 -22.19
N ASP A 199 18.05 23.50 -23.23
CA ASP A 199 16.86 23.78 -24.04
C ASP A 199 15.57 23.73 -23.23
N LEU A 200 15.53 22.97 -22.13
CA LEU A 200 14.37 22.96 -21.24
C LEU A 200 14.24 24.23 -20.40
N PHE A 201 15.34 24.95 -20.13
CA PHE A 201 15.35 26.16 -19.31
C PHE A 201 15.32 27.46 -20.12
N LEU A 202 15.38 27.39 -21.46
CA LEU A 202 15.25 28.52 -22.39
C LEU A 202 13.78 28.83 -22.68
#